data_AF-A0A927HYY9-F1
#
_entry.id   AF-A0A927HYY9-F1
#
_cell.length_a   1.000
_cell.length_b   1.000
_cell.length_c   1.000
_cell.angle_alpha   90.00
_cell.angle_beta   90.00
_cell.angle_gamma   90.00
#
_symmetry.space_group_name_H-M   'P 1'
#
loop_
_entity.id
_entity.type
_entity.pdbx_description
1 polymer ?
#
loop_
_entity_poly.entity_id
_entity_poly.type
_entity_poly.pdbx_seq_one_letter_code
_entity_poly.pdbx_strand_id
1 'polypeptide(L)'
;MSDTPIQSRSFRFPGVLNSSELLVAEAVHARAWASLDHDGRLDPELETDAKARLGRIVLRLIGAPPASVTDLATAAVEEFKATRPTGPEA
;
A
#
# COMPACT_ATOMS: atom_id res chain seq x y z
N MET A 1 22.84 -36.34 17.53
CA MET A 1 21.70 -35.44 17.82
C MET A 1 21.63 -34.45 16.68
N SER A 2 20.58 -34.51 15.85
CA SER A 2 20.40 -33.58 14.74
C SER A 2 19.64 -32.37 15.27
N ASP A 3 20.35 -31.25 15.43
CA ASP A 3 19.73 -29.95 15.69
C ASP A 3 18.85 -29.59 14.50
N THR A 4 17.54 -29.80 14.66
CA THR A 4 16.56 -29.32 13.70
C THR A 4 16.33 -27.85 14.06
N PRO A 5 16.67 -26.88 13.19
CA PRO A 5 16.41 -25.49 13.51
C PRO A 5 14.89 -25.36 13.66
N ILE A 6 14.45 -24.94 14.85
CA ILE A 6 13.05 -24.55 15.07
C ILE A 6 12.80 -23.44 14.05
N GLN A 7 12.07 -23.79 12.99
CA GLN A 7 11.62 -22.85 12.00
C GLN A 7 10.58 -22.00 12.71
N SER A 8 11.04 -20.93 13.37
CA SER A 8 10.23 -19.96 14.07
C SER A 8 9.29 -19.35 13.05
N ARG A 9 8.11 -19.95 12.87
CA ARG A 9 7.03 -19.37 12.09
C ARG A 9 6.72 -18.05 12.79
N SER A 10 7.20 -16.94 12.23
CA SER A 10 7.01 -15.62 12.81
C SER A 10 5.53 -15.47 13.13
N PHE A 11 5.20 -15.25 14.40
CA PHE A 11 3.82 -15.05 14.82
C PHE A 11 3.25 -13.88 14.00
N ARG A 12 2.23 -14.13 13.20
CA ARG A 12 1.51 -13.13 12.42
C ARG A 12 0.08 -13.12 12.92
N PHE A 13 -0.31 -11.99 13.51
CA PHE A 13 -1.72 -11.78 13.83
C PHE A 13 -2.46 -11.43 12.53
N PRO A 14 -3.60 -12.08 12.23
CA PRO A 14 -4.33 -11.82 10.99
C PRO A 14 -4.68 -10.34 10.84
N GLY A 15 -4.31 -9.75 9.71
CA GLY A 15 -4.58 -8.34 9.41
C GLY A 15 -3.62 -7.33 10.07
N VAL A 16 -2.59 -7.78 10.80
CA VAL A 16 -1.56 -6.91 11.38
C VAL A 16 -0.26 -7.09 10.62
N LEU A 17 0.26 -5.97 10.11
CA LEU A 17 1.58 -5.92 9.49
C LEU A 17 2.65 -6.06 10.57
N ASN A 18 3.67 -6.90 10.32
CA ASN A 18 4.89 -6.82 11.10
C ASN A 18 5.66 -5.53 10.80
N SER A 19 6.71 -5.24 11.56
CA SER A 19 7.49 -4.00 11.41
C SER A 19 8.08 -3.82 10.00
N SER A 20 8.52 -4.89 9.35
CA SER A 20 9.05 -4.82 7.99
C SER A 20 7.95 -4.56 6.96
N GLU A 21 6.81 -5.24 7.11
CA GLU A 21 5.64 -5.03 6.24
C GLU A 21 5.10 -3.59 6.37
N LEU A 22 5.11 -3.03 7.59
CA LEU A 22 4.71 -1.65 7.84
C LEU A 22 5.67 -0.66 7.17
N LEU A 23 6.99 -0.87 7.28
CA LEU A 23 7.97 -0.03 6.59
C LEU A 23 7.82 -0.08 5.07
N VAL A 24 7.54 -1.25 4.51
CA VAL A 24 7.25 -1.40 3.07
C VAL A 24 5.96 -0.66 2.70
N ALA A 25 4.90 -0.77 3.50
CA ALA A 25 3.65 -0.05 3.28
C ALA A 25 3.84 1.47 3.25
N GLU A 26 4.57 2.02 4.21
CA GLU A 26 4.87 3.45 4.26
C GLU A 26 5.72 3.88 3.05
N ALA A 27 6.74 3.11 2.68
CA ALA A 27 7.59 3.43 1.52
C ALA A 27 6.82 3.41 0.20
N VAL A 28 5.95 2.41 0.00
CA VAL A 28 5.09 2.31 -1.18
C VAL A 28 4.09 3.47 -1.21
N HIS A 29 3.44 3.76 -0.08
CA HIS A 29 2.47 4.85 0.03
C HIS A 29 3.10 6.19 -0.31
N ALA A 30 4.22 6.53 0.33
CA ALA A 30 4.93 7.79 0.10
C ALA A 30 5.36 7.95 -1.37
N ARG A 31 5.88 6.89 -1.99
CA ARG A 31 6.30 6.92 -3.41
C ARG A 31 5.12 7.08 -4.35
N ALA A 32 4.02 6.35 -4.13
CA ALA A 32 2.82 6.47 -4.93
C ALA A 32 2.19 7.87 -4.78
N TRP A 33 2.13 8.39 -3.55
CA TRP A 33 1.62 9.73 -3.27
C TRP A 33 2.43 10.82 -3.99
N ALA A 34 3.76 10.76 -3.91
CA ALA A 34 4.63 11.71 -4.61
C ALA A 34 4.41 11.68 -6.15
N SER A 35 4.13 10.52 -6.71
CA SER A 35 3.79 10.37 -8.14
C SER A 35 2.44 11.03 -8.49
N LEU A 36 1.43 10.86 -7.62
CA LEU A 36 0.10 11.43 -7.81
C LEU A 36 0.05 12.96 -7.59
N ASP A 37 0.83 13.46 -6.64
CA ASP A 37 0.95 14.90 -6.36
C ASP A 37 1.60 15.64 -7.54
N HIS A 38 2.60 15.01 -8.18
CA HIS A 38 3.21 15.54 -9.40
C HIS A 38 2.22 15.71 -10.56
N ASP A 39 1.14 14.91 -10.59
CA ASP A 39 0.08 15.01 -11.60
C ASP A 39 -0.88 16.21 -11.36
N GLY A 40 -0.74 16.96 -10.25
CA GLY A 40 -1.36 18.27 -10.01
C GLY A 40 -2.90 18.29 -9.95
N ARG A 41 -3.54 17.13 -9.76
CA ARG A 41 -4.99 16.93 -9.93
C ARG A 41 -5.76 16.62 -8.64
N LEU A 42 -5.11 16.74 -7.49
CA LEU A 42 -5.69 16.44 -6.20
C LEU A 42 -6.22 17.73 -5.58
N ASP A 43 -7.52 17.75 -5.30
CA ASP A 43 -8.17 18.79 -4.52
C ASP A 43 -7.64 18.73 -3.07
N PRO A 44 -7.08 19.82 -2.52
CA PRO A 44 -6.60 19.86 -1.13
C PRO A 44 -7.68 19.48 -0.11
N GLU A 45 -8.96 19.78 -0.38
CA GLU A 45 -10.07 19.43 0.52
C GLU A 45 -10.30 17.91 0.58
N LEU A 46 -9.89 17.17 -0.46
CA LEU A 46 -10.01 15.71 -0.56
C LEU A 46 -8.69 14.98 -0.26
N GLU A 47 -7.64 15.69 0.13
CA GLU A 47 -6.30 15.13 0.30
C GLU A 47 -6.27 14.01 1.35
N THR A 48 -6.94 14.21 2.48
CA THR A 48 -7.02 13.21 3.56
C THR A 48 -7.72 11.93 3.09
N ASP A 49 -8.85 12.07 2.40
CA ASP A 49 -9.61 10.93 1.87
C ASP A 49 -8.86 10.21 0.75
N ALA A 50 -8.13 10.96 -0.07
CA ALA A 50 -7.24 10.42 -1.09
C ALA A 50 -6.11 9.61 -0.46
N LYS A 51 -5.41 10.14 0.55
CA LYS A 51 -4.35 9.42 1.28
C LYS A 51 -4.87 8.16 1.96
N ALA A 52 -6.05 8.23 2.59
CA ALA A 52 -6.69 7.08 3.22
C ALA A 52 -7.07 6.01 2.18
N ARG A 53 -7.60 6.41 1.01
CA ARG A 53 -7.90 5.49 -0.09
C ARG A 53 -6.63 4.81 -0.61
N LEU A 54 -5.55 5.57 -0.81
CA LEU A 54 -4.27 5.03 -1.22
C LEU A 54 -3.72 4.03 -0.19
N GLY A 55 -3.82 4.34 1.11
CA GLY A 55 -3.45 3.41 2.18
C GLY A 55 -4.17 2.06 2.09
N ARG A 56 -5.48 2.07 1.83
CA ARG A 56 -6.25 0.82 1.64
C ARG A 56 -5.78 0.01 0.43
N ILE A 57 -5.42 0.66 -0.68
CA ILE A 57 -4.87 -0.01 -1.87
C ILE A 57 -3.53 -0.67 -1.53
N VAL A 58 -2.62 0.07 -0.89
CA VAL A 58 -1.30 -0.44 -0.50
C VAL A 58 -1.40 -1.65 0.43
N LEU A 59 -2.30 -1.62 1.43
CA LEU A 59 -2.52 -2.75 2.33
C LEU A 59 -3.00 -4.01 1.59
N ARG A 60 -3.84 -3.87 0.56
CA ARG A 60 -4.26 -5.01 -0.28
C ARG A 60 -3.10 -5.57 -1.10
N LEU A 61 -2.29 -4.69 -1.71
CA LEU A 61 -1.19 -5.10 -2.57
C LEU A 61 -0.07 -5.81 -1.79
N ILE A 62 0.21 -5.39 -0.55
CA ILE A 62 1.21 -6.05 0.31
C ILE A 62 0.78 -7.45 0.75
N GLY A 63 -0.53 -7.73 0.78
CA GLY A 63 -1.06 -9.08 1.01
C GLY A 63 -0.95 -10.02 -0.21
N ALA A 64 -0.56 -9.50 -1.38
CA ALA A 64 -0.42 -10.24 -2.63
C ALA A 64 0.99 -10.88 -2.76
N PRO A 65 1.30 -11.61 -3.85
CA PRO A 65 2.62 -12.21 -4.05
C PRO A 65 3.76 -11.17 -3.95
N PRO A 66 4.98 -11.59 -3.55
CA PRO A 66 6.10 -10.69 -3.35
C PRO A 66 6.41 -9.86 -4.61
N ALA A 67 6.51 -8.54 -4.43
CA ALA A 67 6.86 -7.59 -5.47
C ALA A 67 7.81 -6.52 -4.91
N SER A 68 8.56 -5.84 -5.78
CA SER A 68 9.43 -4.75 -5.32
C SER A 68 8.61 -3.54 -4.86
N VAL A 69 9.19 -2.67 -4.02
CA VAL A 69 8.56 -1.39 -3.62
C VAL A 69 8.16 -0.55 -4.84
N THR A 70 8.98 -0.56 -5.89
CA THR A 70 8.72 0.17 -7.13
C THR A 70 7.51 -0.39 -7.88
N ASP A 71 7.42 -1.73 -7.98
CA ASP A 71 6.29 -2.39 -8.64
C ASP A 71 4.99 -2.16 -7.87
N LEU A 72 5.05 -2.28 -6.54
CA LEU A 72 3.91 -2.01 -5.65
C LEU A 72 3.45 -0.55 -5.73
N ALA A 73 4.38 0.42 -5.78
CA ALA A 73 4.03 1.83 -5.92
C ALA A 73 3.39 2.12 -7.28
N THR A 74 3.90 1.51 -8.36
CA THR A 74 3.31 1.63 -9.69
C THR A 74 1.90 1.05 -9.73
N ALA A 75 1.72 -0.16 -9.21
CA ALA A 75 0.40 -0.80 -9.12
C ALA A 75 -0.58 0.03 -8.27
N ALA A 76 -0.11 0.62 -7.16
CA ALA A 76 -0.94 1.46 -6.31
C ALA A 76 -1.41 2.74 -7.02
N VAL A 77 -0.53 3.37 -7.81
CA VAL A 77 -0.89 4.54 -8.64
C VAL A 77 -1.94 4.18 -9.68
N GLU A 78 -1.73 3.09 -10.42
CA GLU A 78 -2.67 2.63 -11.44
C GLU A 78 -4.04 2.28 -10.84
N GLU A 79 -4.08 1.53 -9.75
CA GLU A 79 -5.34 1.21 -9.07
C GLU A 79 -6.01 2.45 -8.48
N PHE A 80 -5.25 3.39 -7.92
CA PHE A 80 -5.79 4.64 -7.40
C PHE A 80 -6.44 5.50 -8.49
N LYS A 81 -5.85 5.53 -9.69
CA LYS A 81 -6.38 6.22 -10.87
C LYS A 81 -7.64 5.51 -11.40
N ALA A 82 -7.62 4.18 -11.48
CA ALA A 82 -8.75 3.36 -11.93
C ALA A 82 -9.96 3.40 -10.98
N THR A 83 -9.72 3.52 -9.67
CA THR A 83 -10.76 3.57 -8.63
C THR A 83 -11.14 4.99 -8.22
N ARG A 84 -10.72 6.01 -8.99
CA ARG A 84 -11.11 7.40 -8.74
C ARG A 84 -12.65 7.47 -8.78
N PRO A 85 -13.30 7.95 -7.71
CA PRO A 85 -14.74 8.17 -7.76
C PRO A 85 -15.02 9.19 -8.87
N THR A 86 -15.83 8.80 -9.85
CA THR A 86 -16.46 9.73 -10.78
C THR A 86 -17.35 10.68 -9.98
N GLY A 87 -17.32 11.97 -10.28
CA GLY A 87 -18.06 13.01 -9.55
C GLY A 87 -19.58 12.81 -9.48
N PRO A 88 -20.30 13.71 -8.80
CA PRO A 88 -21.42 13.40 -7.93
C PRO A 88 -22.72 13.11 -8.70
N GLU A 89 -23.08 11.84 -8.83
CA GLU A 89 -24.46 11.37 -8.83
C GLU A 89 -24.52 9.95 -8.25
N ALA A 90 -24.88 9.87 -6.98
CA ALA A 90 -25.63 8.77 -6.37
C ALA A 90 -26.41 9.34 -5.19
#